data_AF-A0A7V2SS97-F1
#
_entry.id   AF-A0A7V2SS97-F1
#
_cell.length_a   1.000
_cell.length_b   1.000
_cell.length_c   1.000
_cell.angle_alpha   90.00
_cell.angle_beta   90.00
_cell.angle_gamma   90.00
#
_symmetry.space_group_name_H-M   'P 1'
#
loop_
_entity.id
_entity.type
_entity.pdbx_description
1 polymer ?
#
loop_
_entity_poly.entity_id
_entity_poly.type
_entity_poly.pdbx_seq_one_letter_code
_entity_poly.pdbx_strand_id
1 'polypeptide(L)'
;MKKIAILAGDGIGPEVMKQTLRVLDALNLAIETRHGLIGGAAYDKCSSHFPDSTKELCLSSDAVLFGSVGGPITQAHLPKWHRCEANSILALRKTLALNVNLRPATLFKSLLKISPLKPELIAQGVDIMIIRELLGDIYFGEHKQFSENGLRIATDIARYDENQIKIALHQGFKTAMSRNKKLVSVDKANVLDTSKLWRNITDEVAREYPQVTLEHMLVDNCAMQLILNPAQFDTIVTANLFGDILSDAASALPGSLGLMPSASFSASGFGLYEPSGGSAPEIANKNIVNPTAQILSLALMLRYSFNLQQQANQIEQAIIKTLEAGYRTADIYQDGDKKVGTVEFTDKVIFFLE
;
A
#
# COMPACT_ATOMS: atom_id res chain seq x y z
N MET A 1 25.84 3.30 8.02
CA MET A 1 24.61 4.02 8.40
C MET A 1 23.53 3.64 7.41
N LYS A 2 22.32 3.33 7.86
CA LYS A 2 21.20 2.97 6.96
C LYS A 2 20.73 4.22 6.22
N LYS A 3 20.33 4.09 4.95
CA LYS A 3 19.95 5.20 4.08
C LYS A 3 18.52 5.04 3.59
N ILE A 4 17.72 6.08 3.73
CA ILE A 4 16.35 6.13 3.19
C ILE A 4 16.29 7.18 2.07
N ALA A 5 15.79 6.80 0.91
CA ALA A 5 15.35 7.75 -0.10
C ALA A 5 13.95 8.27 0.25
N ILE A 6 13.83 9.58 0.47
CA ILE A 6 12.58 10.27 0.78
C ILE A 6 12.03 10.91 -0.50
N LEU A 7 10.87 10.42 -0.95
CA LEU A 7 10.18 10.89 -2.14
C LEU A 7 8.81 11.45 -1.75
N ALA A 8 8.77 12.70 -1.29
CA ALA A 8 7.53 13.31 -0.80
C ALA A 8 6.45 13.49 -1.89
N GLY A 9 6.87 13.82 -3.12
CA GLY A 9 6.00 13.95 -4.28
C GLY A 9 5.03 15.14 -4.23
N ASP A 10 3.77 14.91 -4.58
CA ASP A 10 2.76 15.92 -4.91
C ASP A 10 1.63 16.02 -3.87
N GLY A 11 0.83 17.09 -3.95
CA GLY A 11 -0.40 17.26 -3.17
C GLY A 11 -0.15 17.18 -1.65
N ILE A 12 -0.80 16.24 -0.97
CA ILE A 12 -0.65 16.02 0.47
C ILE A 12 0.68 15.36 0.86
N GLY A 13 1.38 14.73 -0.10
CA GLY A 13 2.59 13.95 0.16
C GLY A 13 3.65 14.70 0.97
N PRO A 14 4.02 15.94 0.60
CA PRO A 14 4.93 16.78 1.40
C PRO A 14 4.47 17.06 2.84
N GLU A 15 3.16 17.26 3.06
CA GLU A 15 2.60 17.57 4.37
C GLU A 15 2.69 16.37 5.32
N VAL A 16 2.28 15.18 4.86
CA VAL A 16 2.33 13.95 5.66
C VAL A 16 3.76 13.43 5.81
N MET A 17 4.60 13.54 4.77
CA MET A 17 6.00 13.15 4.84
C MET A 17 6.76 13.95 5.89
N LYS A 18 6.51 15.27 5.95
CA LYS A 18 7.10 16.13 6.99
C LYS A 18 6.73 15.64 8.39
N GLN A 19 5.49 15.23 8.62
CA GLN A 19 5.06 14.69 9.91
C GLN A 19 5.71 13.34 10.22
N THR A 20 5.79 12.45 9.24
CA THR A 20 6.45 11.15 9.40
C THR A 20 7.93 11.29 9.73
N LEU A 21 8.63 12.26 9.14
CA LEU A 21 10.03 12.53 9.49
C LEU A 21 10.18 13.03 10.93
N ARG A 22 9.23 13.80 11.48
CA ARG A 22 9.25 14.17 12.90
C ARG A 22 9.12 12.96 13.83
N VAL A 23 8.31 11.97 13.45
CA VAL A 23 8.21 10.69 14.17
C VAL A 23 9.51 9.90 14.08
N LEU A 24 10.12 9.84 12.89
CA LEU A 24 11.44 9.20 12.69
C LEU A 24 12.53 9.87 13.56
N ASP A 25 12.57 11.20 13.60
CA ASP A 25 13.53 11.96 14.41
C ASP A 25 13.36 11.68 15.90
N ALA A 26 12.11 11.60 16.38
CA ALA A 26 11.80 11.30 17.78
C ALA A 26 12.28 9.90 18.24
N LEU A 27 12.44 8.95 17.32
CA LEU A 27 13.00 7.63 17.63
C LEU A 27 14.53 7.63 17.80
N ASN A 28 15.21 8.74 17.49
CA ASN A 28 16.66 8.92 17.64
C ASN A 28 17.49 7.79 17.01
N LEU A 29 17.12 7.36 15.80
CA LEU A 29 17.80 6.28 15.08
C LEU A 29 18.95 6.80 14.21
N ALA A 30 20.03 6.03 14.11
CA ALA A 30 21.17 6.32 13.24
C ALA A 30 20.85 6.01 11.76
N ILE A 31 19.93 6.77 11.17
CA ILE A 31 19.44 6.63 9.81
C ILE A 31 19.66 7.93 9.04
N GLU A 32 20.27 7.83 7.87
CA GLU A 32 20.49 8.94 6.94
C GLU A 32 19.29 9.08 6.01
N THR A 33 18.65 10.25 5.98
CA THR A 33 17.58 10.57 5.04
C THR A 33 18.13 11.37 3.87
N ARG A 34 17.72 11.01 2.65
CA ARG A 34 18.15 11.65 1.41
C ARG A 34 16.94 11.96 0.55
N HIS A 35 16.79 13.20 0.13
CA HIS A 35 15.55 13.66 -0.52
C HIS A 35 15.70 13.68 -2.04
N GLY A 36 14.69 13.14 -2.73
CA GLY A 36 14.58 13.13 -4.18
C GLY A 36 13.29 13.78 -4.67
N LEU A 37 13.28 14.20 -5.93
CA LEU A 37 12.08 14.74 -6.59
C LEU A 37 11.37 13.62 -7.35
N ILE A 38 10.04 13.59 -7.27
CA ILE A 38 9.21 12.70 -8.08
C ILE A 38 7.87 13.38 -8.43
N GLY A 39 7.19 12.90 -9.46
CA GLY A 39 5.87 13.38 -9.86
C GLY A 39 5.88 14.78 -10.48
N GLY A 40 4.81 15.53 -10.27
CA GLY A 40 4.67 16.91 -10.71
C GLY A 40 5.73 17.84 -10.12
N ALA A 41 6.15 17.60 -8.87
CA ALA A 41 7.22 18.33 -8.21
C ALA A 41 8.59 18.14 -8.90
N ALA A 42 8.85 16.97 -9.47
CA ALA A 42 10.00 16.75 -10.33
C ALA A 42 9.83 17.41 -11.70
N TYR A 43 8.64 17.30 -12.28
CA TYR A 43 8.35 17.86 -13.59
C TYR A 43 8.57 19.38 -13.63
N ASP A 44 8.15 20.11 -12.59
CA ASP A 44 8.34 21.57 -12.50
C ASP A 44 9.83 21.99 -12.55
N LYS A 45 10.74 21.13 -12.07
CA LYS A 45 12.17 21.45 -11.93
C LYS A 45 13.04 20.82 -13.01
N CYS A 46 12.64 19.67 -13.53
CA CYS A 46 13.47 18.83 -14.40
C CYS A 46 12.78 18.46 -15.72
N SER A 47 11.52 18.87 -15.92
CA SER A 47 10.68 18.44 -17.05
C SER A 47 10.60 16.91 -17.22
N SER A 48 10.75 16.19 -16.10
CA SER A 48 10.64 14.74 -15.99
C SER A 48 9.97 14.39 -14.67
N HIS A 49 9.03 13.45 -14.68
CA HIS A 49 8.35 12.96 -13.48
C HIS A 49 9.24 12.09 -12.59
N PHE A 50 10.31 11.51 -13.16
CA PHE A 50 11.24 10.64 -12.44
C PHE A 50 12.66 10.78 -13.03
N PRO A 51 13.39 11.84 -12.62
CA PRO A 51 14.70 12.16 -13.17
C PRO A 51 15.77 11.14 -12.74
N ASP A 52 16.84 11.05 -13.51
CA ASP A 52 17.91 10.05 -13.27
C ASP A 52 18.59 10.22 -11.91
N SER A 53 18.73 11.46 -11.43
CA SER A 53 19.23 11.72 -10.07
C SER A 53 18.37 11.05 -8.99
N THR A 54 17.04 10.97 -9.17
CA THR A 54 16.15 10.29 -8.23
C THR A 54 16.27 8.77 -8.37
N LYS A 55 16.50 8.25 -9.58
CA LYS A 55 16.79 6.82 -9.79
C LYS A 55 18.07 6.41 -9.07
N GLU A 56 19.15 7.14 -9.26
CA GLU A 56 20.43 6.91 -8.59
C GLU A 56 20.31 6.99 -7.07
N LEU A 57 19.53 7.95 -6.57
CA LEU A 57 19.23 8.07 -5.15
C LEU A 57 18.53 6.81 -4.59
N CYS A 58 17.51 6.31 -5.29
CA CYS A 58 16.77 5.12 -4.85
C CYS A 58 17.68 3.89 -4.88
N LEU A 59 18.47 3.72 -5.94
CA LEU A 59 19.39 2.58 -6.11
C LEU A 59 20.55 2.59 -5.11
N SER A 60 20.91 3.75 -4.56
CA SER A 60 21.99 3.90 -3.56
C SER A 60 21.50 3.99 -2.11
N SER A 61 20.20 3.76 -1.88
CA SER A 61 19.56 3.72 -0.56
C SER A 61 19.27 2.28 -0.13
N ASP A 62 18.93 2.07 1.14
CA ASP A 62 18.52 0.75 1.67
C ASP A 62 16.99 0.53 1.58
N ALA A 63 16.21 1.61 1.51
CA ALA A 63 14.76 1.61 1.35
C ALA A 63 14.26 2.94 0.76
N VAL A 64 13.02 2.96 0.25
CA VAL A 64 12.33 4.17 -0.21
C VAL A 64 11.12 4.43 0.67
N LEU A 65 11.00 5.66 1.20
CA LEU A 65 9.77 6.15 1.80
C LEU A 65 9.14 7.17 0.84
N PHE A 66 7.96 6.83 0.32
CA PHE A 66 7.26 7.56 -0.73
C PHE A 66 5.97 8.17 -0.17
N GLY A 67 5.66 9.40 -0.62
CA GLY A 67 4.46 10.14 -0.28
C GLY A 67 3.33 9.84 -1.25
N SER A 68 3.11 10.73 -2.21
CA SER A 68 2.11 10.54 -3.27
C SER A 68 2.51 11.28 -4.54
N VAL A 69 1.91 10.93 -5.67
CA VAL A 69 2.13 11.61 -6.95
C VAL A 69 0.80 11.87 -7.66
N GLY A 70 0.79 12.84 -8.56
CA GLY A 70 -0.38 13.19 -9.35
C GLY A 70 -1.00 14.52 -8.93
N GLY A 71 -1.99 14.96 -9.70
CA GLY A 71 -2.62 16.27 -9.55
C GLY A 71 -4.08 16.25 -9.95
N PRO A 72 -4.72 17.42 -10.08
CA PRO A 72 -6.16 17.50 -10.35
C PRO A 72 -6.55 16.75 -11.62
N ILE A 73 -7.57 15.88 -11.54
CA ILE A 73 -8.05 15.08 -12.68
C ILE A 73 -8.42 15.97 -13.89
N THR A 74 -9.03 17.12 -13.62
CA THR A 74 -9.39 18.11 -14.66
C THR A 74 -8.19 18.67 -15.43
N GLN A 75 -6.99 18.54 -14.86
CA GLN A 75 -5.73 18.99 -15.44
C GLN A 75 -4.87 17.85 -15.99
N ALA A 76 -5.38 16.61 -16.07
CA ALA A 76 -4.64 15.45 -16.55
C ALA A 76 -4.12 15.59 -18.00
N HIS A 77 -4.68 16.51 -18.78
CA HIS A 77 -4.23 16.85 -20.13
C HIS A 77 -2.98 17.74 -20.16
N LEU A 78 -2.65 18.43 -19.06
CA LEU A 78 -1.48 19.31 -19.00
C LEU A 78 -0.19 18.46 -18.96
N PRO A 79 0.92 18.90 -19.58
CA PRO A 79 2.17 18.13 -19.62
C PRO A 79 2.68 17.67 -18.25
N LYS A 80 2.48 18.50 -17.22
CA LYS A 80 2.83 18.19 -15.83
C LYS A 80 2.09 16.98 -15.27
N TRP A 81 0.84 16.75 -15.65
CA TRP A 81 -0.01 15.71 -15.08
C TRP A 81 -0.27 14.56 -16.04
N HIS A 82 -0.05 14.79 -17.33
CA HIS A 82 -0.21 13.79 -18.36
C HIS A 82 0.69 12.59 -18.10
N ARG A 83 0.04 11.44 -17.85
CA ARG A 83 0.69 10.16 -17.51
C ARG A 83 1.65 10.27 -16.31
N CYS A 84 1.42 11.21 -15.39
CA CYS A 84 2.28 11.43 -14.22
C CYS A 84 2.49 10.12 -13.44
N GLU A 85 1.43 9.38 -13.11
CA GLU A 85 1.51 8.11 -12.38
C GLU A 85 2.36 7.06 -13.11
N ALA A 86 2.10 6.88 -14.42
CA ALA A 86 2.84 5.94 -15.25
C ALA A 86 4.33 6.30 -15.35
N ASN A 87 4.64 7.60 -15.44
CA ASN A 87 5.99 8.13 -15.58
C ASN A 87 6.71 8.35 -14.23
N SER A 88 6.03 8.12 -13.09
CA SER A 88 6.59 8.26 -11.74
C SER A 88 6.54 6.94 -10.98
N ILE A 89 5.47 6.65 -10.25
CA ILE A 89 5.38 5.50 -9.35
C ILE A 89 5.46 4.16 -10.10
N LEU A 90 4.83 4.02 -11.27
CA LEU A 90 4.95 2.77 -12.04
C LEU A 90 6.36 2.60 -12.61
N ALA A 91 6.97 3.67 -13.11
CA ALA A 91 8.36 3.67 -13.56
C ALA A 91 9.35 3.37 -12.42
N LEU A 92 9.11 3.91 -11.22
CA LEU A 92 9.88 3.64 -10.00
C LEU A 92 9.78 2.17 -9.58
N ARG A 93 8.56 1.62 -9.50
CA ARG A 93 8.33 0.20 -9.18
C ARG A 93 9.04 -0.72 -10.16
N LYS A 94 8.99 -0.41 -11.45
CA LYS A 94 9.73 -1.15 -12.49
C LYS A 94 11.24 -1.04 -12.33
N THR A 95 11.75 0.18 -12.07
CA THR A 95 13.19 0.44 -11.88
C THR A 95 13.76 -0.33 -10.69
N LEU A 96 12.97 -0.46 -9.62
CA LEU A 96 13.34 -1.18 -8.41
C LEU A 96 12.94 -2.66 -8.42
N ALA A 97 12.36 -3.14 -9.53
CA ALA A 97 11.84 -4.49 -9.67
C ALA A 97 10.96 -4.94 -8.49
N LEU A 98 10.00 -4.10 -8.07
CA LEU A 98 9.11 -4.40 -6.94
C LEU A 98 8.00 -5.37 -7.36
N ASN A 99 8.18 -6.65 -7.05
CA ASN A 99 7.34 -7.77 -7.48
C ASN A 99 6.01 -7.90 -6.72
N VAL A 100 5.97 -7.49 -5.46
CA VAL A 100 4.86 -7.79 -4.54
C VAL A 100 4.50 -6.58 -3.71
N ASN A 101 3.22 -6.39 -3.43
CA ASN A 101 2.68 -5.36 -2.56
C ASN A 101 1.98 -5.99 -1.35
N LEU A 102 2.23 -5.46 -0.18
CA LEU A 102 1.61 -5.77 1.09
C LEU A 102 0.71 -4.60 1.46
N ARG A 103 -0.59 -4.85 1.60
CA ARG A 103 -1.60 -3.88 2.05
C ARG A 103 -2.33 -4.42 3.28
N PRO A 104 -1.93 -4.02 4.49
CA PRO A 104 -2.71 -4.31 5.69
C PRO A 104 -4.00 -3.48 5.70
N ALA A 105 -5.12 -4.15 5.94
CA ALA A 105 -6.43 -3.56 6.21
C ALA A 105 -6.83 -3.91 7.64
N THR A 106 -6.46 -3.04 8.57
CA THR A 106 -6.68 -3.23 10.01
C THR A 106 -7.70 -2.22 10.53
N LEU A 107 -8.70 -2.70 11.27
CA LEU A 107 -9.66 -1.84 11.97
C LEU A 107 -9.14 -1.49 13.36
N PHE A 108 -8.97 -0.20 13.63
CA PHE A 108 -8.74 0.29 14.99
C PHE A 108 -10.05 0.23 15.78
N LYS A 109 -10.00 -0.36 16.98
CA LYS A 109 -11.17 -0.50 17.87
C LYS A 109 -11.85 0.83 18.19
N SER A 110 -11.06 1.90 18.33
CA SER A 110 -11.53 3.26 18.56
C SER A 110 -12.22 3.91 17.35
N LEU A 111 -12.18 3.25 16.18
CA LEU A 111 -12.70 3.73 14.90
C LEU A 111 -13.77 2.80 14.30
N LEU A 112 -14.30 1.82 15.04
CA LEU A 112 -15.31 0.90 14.50
C LEU A 112 -16.55 1.63 13.94
N LYS A 113 -16.89 2.80 14.49
CA LYS A 113 -18.05 3.60 14.07
C LYS A 113 -17.91 4.29 12.72
N ILE A 114 -16.70 4.46 12.18
CA ILE A 114 -16.51 5.05 10.84
C ILE A 114 -16.50 3.97 9.74
N SER A 115 -16.46 2.69 10.13
CA SER A 115 -16.60 1.61 9.17
C SER A 115 -17.98 1.65 8.52
N PRO A 116 -18.10 1.41 7.20
CA PRO A 116 -19.39 1.30 6.53
C PRO A 116 -20.14 0.01 6.91
N LEU A 117 -19.46 -0.96 7.53
CA LEU A 117 -20.06 -2.22 7.95
C LEU A 117 -20.76 -2.10 9.30
N LYS A 118 -21.80 -2.92 9.49
CA LYS A 118 -22.50 -2.99 10.77
C LYS A 118 -21.55 -3.45 11.89
N PRO A 119 -21.59 -2.85 13.09
CA PRO A 119 -20.65 -3.16 14.18
C PRO A 119 -20.55 -4.65 14.52
N GLU A 120 -21.65 -5.41 14.45
CA GLU A 120 -21.66 -6.85 14.74
C GLU A 120 -20.78 -7.68 13.79
N LEU A 121 -20.57 -7.22 12.54
CA LEU A 121 -19.73 -7.92 11.55
C LEU A 121 -18.24 -7.71 11.80
N ILE A 122 -17.88 -6.66 12.52
CA ILE A 122 -16.50 -6.22 12.76
C ILE A 122 -16.11 -6.26 14.26
N ALA A 123 -17.03 -6.71 15.12
CA ALA A 123 -16.84 -6.75 16.57
C ALA A 123 -15.65 -7.61 17.01
N GLN A 124 -15.32 -8.64 16.24
CA GLN A 124 -14.17 -9.53 16.51
C GLN A 124 -12.82 -8.91 16.10
N GLY A 125 -12.85 -7.73 15.48
CA GLY A 125 -11.69 -7.11 14.85
C GLY A 125 -11.51 -7.61 13.42
N VAL A 126 -10.86 -6.78 12.61
CA VAL A 126 -10.47 -7.10 11.24
C VAL A 126 -9.00 -6.71 11.12
N ASP A 127 -8.16 -7.68 10.77
CA ASP A 127 -6.74 -7.49 10.50
C ASP A 127 -6.33 -8.39 9.33
N ILE A 128 -6.45 -7.85 8.13
CA ILE A 128 -6.23 -8.59 6.88
C ILE A 128 -4.94 -8.08 6.24
N MET A 129 -4.06 -8.98 5.83
CA MET A 129 -2.93 -8.64 4.97
C MET A 129 -3.20 -9.11 3.54
N ILE A 130 -3.27 -8.17 2.59
CA ILE A 130 -3.41 -8.51 1.17
C ILE A 130 -2.05 -8.43 0.49
N ILE A 131 -1.67 -9.53 -0.16
CA ILE A 131 -0.46 -9.72 -0.94
C ILE A 131 -0.84 -9.71 -2.41
N ARG A 132 -0.46 -8.64 -3.09
CA ARG A 132 -0.76 -8.41 -4.51
C ARG A 132 0.51 -8.57 -5.34
N GLU A 133 0.46 -9.35 -6.40
CA GLU A 133 1.49 -9.34 -7.45
C GLU A 133 1.48 -7.99 -8.19
N LEU A 134 2.65 -7.40 -8.50
CA LEU A 134 2.75 -6.02 -9.01
C LEU A 134 3.32 -5.85 -10.42
N LEU A 135 3.90 -6.87 -11.05
CA LEU A 135 4.69 -6.73 -12.28
C LEU A 135 4.18 -7.54 -13.48
N GLY A 136 3.17 -8.39 -13.29
CA GLY A 136 2.56 -9.20 -14.35
C GLY A 136 1.10 -8.85 -14.59
N ASP A 137 0.35 -9.85 -15.06
CA ASP A 137 -1.09 -9.76 -15.35
C ASP A 137 -1.43 -8.79 -16.50
N ILE A 138 -2.73 -8.55 -16.65
CA ILE A 138 -3.32 -7.62 -17.61
C ILE A 138 -2.72 -6.21 -17.56
N TYR A 139 -2.16 -5.74 -16.44
CA TYR A 139 -1.59 -4.39 -16.30
C TYR A 139 -0.29 -4.19 -17.10
N PHE A 140 0.48 -5.26 -17.28
CA PHE A 140 1.78 -5.23 -17.95
C PHE A 140 1.79 -6.06 -19.24
N GLY A 141 0.64 -6.64 -19.58
CA GLY A 141 0.40 -7.28 -20.85
C GLY A 141 0.35 -6.32 -22.02
N GLU A 142 0.21 -6.88 -23.21
CA GLU A 142 0.01 -6.08 -24.41
C GLU A 142 -1.38 -5.45 -24.41
N HIS A 143 -1.44 -4.14 -24.64
CA HIS A 143 -2.67 -3.37 -24.81
C HIS A 143 -2.73 -2.83 -26.24
N LYS A 144 -3.77 -3.19 -27.00
CA LYS A 144 -3.94 -2.72 -28.37
C LYS A 144 -5.37 -2.26 -28.62
N GLN A 145 -5.50 -1.14 -29.33
CA GLN A 145 -6.74 -0.71 -29.97
C GLN A 145 -6.50 -0.70 -31.48
N PHE A 146 -7.42 -1.27 -32.24
CA PHE A 146 -7.31 -1.34 -33.70
C PHE A 146 -8.69 -1.33 -34.35
N SER A 147 -8.72 -1.23 -35.68
CA SER A 147 -9.94 -1.35 -36.46
C SER A 147 -9.84 -2.54 -37.40
N GLU A 148 -10.87 -3.38 -37.38
CA GLU A 148 -10.98 -4.56 -38.23
C GLU A 148 -12.42 -4.62 -38.77
N ASN A 149 -12.58 -4.78 -40.09
CA ASN A 149 -13.89 -4.84 -40.76
C ASN A 149 -14.82 -3.66 -40.42
N GLY A 150 -14.26 -2.45 -40.26
CA GLY A 150 -15.02 -1.25 -39.90
C GLY A 150 -15.44 -1.16 -38.42
N LEU A 151 -15.04 -2.12 -37.58
CA LEU A 151 -15.32 -2.13 -36.13
C LEU A 151 -14.08 -1.71 -35.35
N ARG A 152 -14.28 -0.92 -34.29
CA ARG A 152 -13.22 -0.63 -33.30
C ARG A 152 -13.13 -1.80 -32.32
N ILE A 153 -11.93 -2.34 -32.16
CA ILE A 153 -11.64 -3.50 -31.30
C ILE A 153 -10.51 -3.11 -30.34
N ALA A 154 -10.55 -3.68 -29.13
CA ALA A 154 -9.49 -3.58 -28.14
C ALA A 154 -9.14 -4.96 -27.58
N THR A 155 -7.87 -5.18 -27.25
CA THR A 155 -7.38 -6.41 -26.62
C THR A 155 -6.40 -6.07 -25.51
N ASP A 156 -6.54 -6.77 -24.39
CA ASP A 156 -5.66 -6.69 -23.23
C ASP A 156 -5.25 -8.12 -22.83
N ILE A 157 -3.95 -8.39 -22.74
CA ILE A 157 -3.44 -9.75 -22.51
C ILE A 157 -3.04 -9.94 -21.05
N ALA A 158 -3.73 -10.82 -20.33
CA ALA A 158 -3.25 -11.28 -19.03
C ALA A 158 -2.23 -12.42 -19.20
N ARG A 159 -1.00 -12.24 -18.71
CA ARG A 159 0.05 -13.26 -18.77
C ARG A 159 0.78 -13.39 -17.44
N TYR A 160 1.02 -14.64 -17.03
CA TYR A 160 1.96 -15.01 -15.99
C TYR A 160 2.85 -16.15 -16.46
N ASP A 161 4.08 -16.18 -15.97
CA ASP A 161 4.85 -17.42 -15.86
C ASP A 161 4.93 -17.90 -14.40
N GLU A 162 5.37 -19.14 -14.21
CA GLU A 162 5.44 -19.79 -12.90
C GLU A 162 6.36 -19.07 -11.91
N ASN A 163 7.42 -18.39 -12.38
CA ASN A 163 8.39 -17.75 -11.49
C ASN A 163 7.80 -16.46 -10.90
N GLN A 164 7.07 -15.69 -11.71
CA GLN A 164 6.34 -14.52 -11.23
C GLN A 164 5.35 -14.91 -10.13
N ILE A 165 4.60 -16.00 -10.35
CA ILE A 165 3.63 -16.51 -9.38
C ILE A 165 4.33 -16.98 -8.09
N LYS A 166 5.41 -17.77 -8.21
CA LYS A 166 6.18 -18.28 -7.05
C LYS A 166 6.67 -17.16 -6.15
N ILE A 167 7.15 -16.04 -6.70
CA ILE A 167 7.62 -14.89 -5.90
C ILE A 167 6.50 -14.34 -5.00
N ALA A 168 5.31 -14.12 -5.57
CA ALA A 168 4.15 -13.63 -4.83
C ALA A 168 3.70 -14.62 -3.75
N LEU A 169 3.65 -15.91 -4.10
CA LEU A 169 3.22 -16.96 -3.18
C LEU A 169 4.19 -17.16 -2.01
N HIS A 170 5.50 -17.24 -2.26
CA HIS A 170 6.49 -17.35 -1.18
C HIS A 170 6.40 -16.15 -0.23
N GLN A 171 6.18 -14.94 -0.76
CA GLN A 171 5.94 -13.77 0.10
C GLN A 171 4.66 -13.93 0.92
N GLY A 172 3.57 -14.41 0.31
CA GLY A 172 2.31 -14.65 1.01
C GLY A 172 2.42 -15.69 2.12
N PHE A 173 3.04 -16.84 1.84
CA PHE A 173 3.28 -17.87 2.84
C PHE A 173 4.21 -17.41 3.97
N LYS A 174 5.31 -16.71 3.66
CA LYS A 174 6.20 -16.12 4.68
C LYS A 174 5.46 -15.11 5.56
N THR A 175 4.58 -14.30 4.95
CA THR A 175 3.78 -13.32 5.67
C THR A 175 2.77 -14.03 6.59
N ALA A 176 2.03 -15.00 6.09
CA ALA A 176 1.09 -15.81 6.87
C ALA A 176 1.81 -16.53 8.04
N MET A 177 3.03 -17.04 7.83
CA MET A 177 3.85 -17.68 8.87
C MET A 177 4.17 -16.74 10.04
N SER A 178 4.33 -15.44 9.77
CA SER A 178 4.55 -14.42 10.80
C SER A 178 3.26 -13.89 11.45
N ARG A 179 2.10 -14.38 10.98
CA ARG A 179 0.75 -13.99 11.42
C ARG A 179 0.01 -15.22 11.98
N ASN A 180 -1.28 -15.38 11.67
CA ASN A 180 -2.11 -16.47 12.20
C ASN A 180 -1.98 -17.78 11.43
N LYS A 181 -0.98 -17.89 10.53
CA LYS A 181 -0.69 -19.08 9.71
C LYS A 181 -1.89 -19.51 8.86
N LYS A 182 -2.67 -18.54 8.37
CA LYS A 182 -3.77 -18.78 7.41
C LYS A 182 -3.54 -17.98 6.15
N LEU A 183 -3.68 -18.63 5.00
CA LEU A 183 -3.51 -18.01 3.69
C LEU A 183 -4.71 -18.37 2.79
N VAL A 184 -5.37 -17.35 2.25
CA VAL A 184 -6.38 -17.52 1.20
C VAL A 184 -5.77 -17.13 -0.14
N SER A 185 -5.62 -18.08 -1.06
CA SER A 185 -5.26 -17.82 -2.45
C SER A 185 -6.51 -17.48 -3.24
N VAL A 186 -6.54 -16.29 -3.84
CA VAL A 186 -7.71 -15.79 -4.58
C VAL A 186 -7.45 -15.75 -6.07
N ASP A 187 -8.34 -16.37 -6.85
CA ASP A 187 -8.20 -16.52 -8.30
C ASP A 187 -9.55 -16.57 -9.05
N LYS A 188 -9.54 -16.83 -10.36
CA LYS A 188 -10.73 -17.17 -11.16
C LYS A 188 -10.53 -18.47 -11.93
N ALA A 189 -10.03 -19.52 -11.27
CA ALA A 189 -9.59 -20.78 -11.91
C ALA A 189 -10.72 -21.57 -12.59
N ASN A 190 -11.99 -21.27 -12.27
CA ASN A 190 -13.13 -21.84 -12.97
C ASN A 190 -13.34 -21.28 -14.39
N VAL A 191 -12.63 -20.21 -14.77
CA VAL A 191 -12.74 -19.58 -16.10
C VAL A 191 -11.37 -19.38 -16.75
N LEU A 192 -10.40 -18.80 -16.04
CA LEU A 192 -9.16 -18.28 -16.63
C LEU A 192 -7.99 -19.27 -16.50
N ASP A 193 -7.26 -19.53 -17.59
CA ASP A 193 -6.07 -20.39 -17.55
C ASP A 193 -4.92 -19.79 -16.75
N THR A 194 -4.76 -18.45 -16.74
CA THR A 194 -3.81 -17.76 -15.85
C THR A 194 -4.11 -18.05 -14.38
N SER A 195 -5.39 -18.11 -14.01
CA SER A 195 -5.83 -18.47 -12.65
C SER A 195 -5.70 -19.95 -12.34
N LYS A 196 -5.88 -20.84 -13.33
CA LYS A 196 -5.60 -22.28 -13.15
C LYS A 196 -4.12 -22.53 -12.90
N LEU A 197 -3.24 -21.87 -13.67
CA LEU A 197 -1.80 -21.92 -13.43
C LEU A 197 -1.47 -21.38 -12.05
N TRP A 198 -2.01 -20.21 -11.67
CA TRP A 198 -1.86 -19.65 -10.33
C TRP A 198 -2.18 -20.67 -9.24
N ARG A 199 -3.36 -21.30 -9.31
CA ARG A 199 -3.81 -22.30 -8.34
C ARG A 199 -2.88 -23.50 -8.25
N ASN A 200 -2.46 -24.05 -9.39
CA ASN A 200 -1.54 -25.18 -9.42
C ASN A 200 -0.20 -24.86 -8.73
N ILE A 201 0.38 -23.68 -9.04
CA ILE A 201 1.63 -23.25 -8.42
C ILE A 201 1.43 -22.96 -6.92
N THR A 202 0.28 -22.43 -6.50
CA THR A 202 -0.06 -22.29 -5.08
C THR A 202 -0.01 -23.63 -4.35
N ASP A 203 -0.61 -24.69 -4.91
CA ASP A 203 -0.61 -26.03 -4.31
C ASP A 203 0.79 -26.64 -4.25
N GLU A 204 1.65 -26.35 -5.23
CA GLU A 204 3.06 -26.75 -5.22
C GLU A 204 3.84 -26.06 -4.09
N VAL A 205 3.77 -24.74 -4.03
CA VAL A 205 4.48 -23.92 -3.02
C VAL A 205 3.99 -24.23 -1.61
N ALA A 206 2.70 -24.54 -1.43
CA ALA A 206 2.12 -24.88 -0.12
C ALA A 206 2.81 -26.05 0.57
N ARG A 207 3.39 -26.99 -0.20
CA ARG A 207 4.13 -28.14 0.34
C ARG A 207 5.38 -27.74 1.12
N GLU A 208 5.93 -26.56 0.83
CA GLU A 208 7.07 -25.99 1.54
C GLU A 208 6.68 -25.30 2.86
N TYR A 209 5.38 -25.06 3.08
CA TYR A 209 4.83 -24.35 4.24
C TYR A 209 3.72 -25.16 4.93
N PRO A 210 4.02 -26.39 5.42
CA PRO A 210 3.00 -27.30 5.97
C PRO A 210 2.30 -26.76 7.23
N GLN A 211 2.83 -25.72 7.87
CA GLN A 211 2.23 -25.07 9.03
C GLN A 211 1.16 -24.03 8.68
N VAL A 212 1.05 -23.62 7.41
CA VAL A 212 0.07 -22.64 6.95
C VAL A 212 -1.17 -23.36 6.43
N THR A 213 -2.33 -23.04 6.99
CA THR A 213 -3.61 -23.48 6.45
C THR A 213 -3.90 -22.71 5.17
N LEU A 214 -3.88 -23.41 4.03
CA LEU A 214 -4.23 -22.86 2.72
C LEU A 214 -5.72 -23.09 2.41
N GLU A 215 -6.39 -22.03 1.97
CA GLU A 215 -7.71 -22.10 1.34
C GLU A 215 -7.67 -21.43 -0.04
N HIS A 216 -8.49 -21.90 -0.97
CA HIS A 216 -8.67 -21.27 -2.28
C HIS A 216 -10.05 -20.63 -2.35
N MET A 217 -10.12 -19.41 -2.88
CA MET A 217 -11.37 -18.68 -3.02
C MET A 217 -11.45 -18.02 -4.40
N LEU A 218 -12.64 -18.05 -5.02
CA LEU A 218 -12.84 -17.29 -6.25
C LEU A 218 -12.96 -15.79 -5.93
N VAL A 219 -12.43 -14.94 -6.80
CA VAL A 219 -12.37 -13.47 -6.60
C VAL A 219 -13.73 -12.83 -6.33
N ASP A 220 -14.80 -13.30 -6.99
CA ASP A 220 -16.16 -12.85 -6.75
C ASP A 220 -16.69 -13.25 -5.36
N ASN A 221 -16.43 -14.48 -4.93
CA ASN A 221 -16.76 -14.88 -3.56
C ASN A 221 -15.92 -14.10 -2.53
N CYS A 222 -14.62 -13.88 -2.80
CA CYS A 222 -13.76 -13.10 -1.91
C CYS A 222 -14.28 -11.67 -1.73
N ALA A 223 -14.70 -11.02 -2.81
CA ALA A 223 -15.32 -9.70 -2.74
C ALA A 223 -16.58 -9.70 -1.85
N MET A 224 -17.43 -10.73 -1.94
CA MET A 224 -18.59 -10.88 -1.05
C MET A 224 -18.16 -11.12 0.41
N GLN A 225 -17.18 -12.00 0.65
CA GLN A 225 -16.72 -12.36 1.98
C GLN A 225 -16.04 -11.21 2.72
N LEU A 226 -15.36 -10.30 2.01
CA LEU A 226 -14.83 -9.06 2.60
C LEU A 226 -15.92 -8.18 3.21
N ILE A 227 -17.16 -8.30 2.75
CA ILE A 227 -18.31 -7.56 3.27
C ILE A 227 -19.03 -8.39 4.35
N LEU A 228 -19.28 -9.67 4.07
CA LEU A 228 -20.12 -10.52 4.90
C LEU A 228 -19.43 -11.01 6.17
N ASN A 229 -18.13 -11.30 6.10
CA ASN A 229 -17.35 -11.82 7.24
C ASN A 229 -15.85 -11.50 7.05
N PRO A 230 -15.43 -10.23 7.08
CA PRO A 230 -14.04 -9.85 6.86
C PRO A 230 -13.07 -10.44 7.90
N ALA A 231 -13.53 -10.68 9.13
CA ALA A 231 -12.72 -11.21 10.22
C ALA A 231 -12.21 -12.65 9.98
N GLN A 232 -12.73 -13.36 8.98
CA GLN A 232 -12.24 -14.70 8.63
C GLN A 232 -10.82 -14.68 8.02
N PHE A 233 -10.44 -13.57 7.41
CA PHE A 233 -9.20 -13.47 6.65
C PHE A 233 -8.02 -13.09 7.57
N ASP A 234 -6.89 -13.76 7.33
CA ASP A 234 -5.58 -13.40 7.90
C ASP A 234 -4.69 -12.81 6.81
N THR A 235 -4.26 -13.67 5.88
CA THR A 235 -3.48 -13.27 4.69
C THR A 235 -4.22 -13.68 3.44
N ILE A 236 -4.35 -12.78 2.47
CA ILE A 236 -4.87 -13.04 1.13
C ILE A 236 -3.71 -12.88 0.15
N VAL A 237 -3.57 -13.79 -0.82
CA VAL A 237 -2.59 -13.65 -1.92
C VAL A 237 -3.29 -13.78 -3.27
N THR A 238 -3.00 -12.87 -4.20
CA THR A 238 -3.70 -12.83 -5.48
C THR A 238 -2.91 -12.10 -6.58
N ALA A 239 -3.37 -12.28 -7.82
CA ALA A 239 -2.86 -11.63 -9.02
C ALA A 239 -3.08 -10.11 -9.01
N ASN A 240 -2.33 -9.39 -9.83
CA ASN A 240 -2.32 -7.93 -9.89
C ASN A 240 -3.71 -7.28 -9.99
N LEU A 241 -4.53 -7.62 -11.00
CA LEU A 241 -5.85 -6.98 -11.18
C LEU A 241 -6.79 -7.28 -10.00
N PHE A 242 -6.83 -8.53 -9.55
CA PHE A 242 -7.68 -8.93 -8.44
C PHE A 242 -7.24 -8.29 -7.13
N GLY A 243 -5.92 -8.23 -6.90
CA GLY A 243 -5.34 -7.60 -5.72
C GLY A 243 -5.59 -6.11 -5.67
N ASP A 244 -5.58 -5.43 -6.82
CA ASP A 244 -5.98 -4.02 -6.92
C ASP A 244 -7.39 -3.82 -6.36
N ILE A 245 -8.36 -4.51 -6.96
CA ILE A 245 -9.78 -4.40 -6.61
C ILE A 245 -10.05 -4.81 -5.15
N LEU A 246 -9.53 -5.96 -4.73
CA LEU A 246 -9.79 -6.48 -3.38
C LEU A 246 -9.12 -5.64 -2.30
N SER A 247 -7.92 -5.12 -2.55
CA SER A 247 -7.22 -4.28 -1.58
C SER A 247 -7.88 -2.92 -1.40
N ASP A 248 -8.39 -2.33 -2.48
CA ASP A 248 -9.18 -1.11 -2.40
C ASP A 248 -10.54 -1.37 -1.70
N ALA A 249 -11.20 -2.50 -1.98
CA ALA A 249 -12.42 -2.89 -1.26
C ALA A 249 -12.15 -3.08 0.25
N ALA A 250 -11.05 -3.74 0.62
CA ALA A 250 -10.66 -3.92 2.02
C ALA A 250 -10.26 -2.59 2.69
N SER A 251 -9.73 -1.63 1.92
CA SER A 251 -9.37 -0.29 2.41
C SER A 251 -10.57 0.56 2.83
N ALA A 252 -11.77 0.21 2.36
CA ALA A 252 -13.01 0.84 2.82
C ALA A 252 -13.40 0.38 4.22
N LEU A 253 -12.93 -0.79 4.68
CA LEU A 253 -13.33 -1.37 5.97
C LEU A 253 -12.96 -0.46 7.15
N PRO A 254 -11.72 0.09 7.26
CA PRO A 254 -11.37 1.02 8.33
C PRO A 254 -12.11 2.36 8.24
N GLY A 255 -12.82 2.65 7.15
CA GLY A 255 -13.58 3.88 6.95
C GLY A 255 -12.76 5.07 6.43
N SER A 256 -11.43 4.98 6.39
CA SER A 256 -10.57 6.02 5.82
C SER A 256 -9.30 5.46 5.16
N LEU A 257 -9.02 5.92 3.94
CA LEU A 257 -7.75 5.70 3.24
C LEU A 257 -6.54 6.31 3.98
N GLY A 258 -6.77 7.33 4.81
CA GLY A 258 -5.76 7.96 5.65
C GLY A 258 -5.15 7.04 6.72
N LEU A 259 -5.69 5.83 6.87
CA LEU A 259 -5.24 4.80 7.82
C LEU A 259 -4.47 3.66 7.14
N MET A 260 -4.35 3.66 5.82
CA MET A 260 -3.92 2.50 5.04
C MET A 260 -2.46 2.62 4.56
N PRO A 261 -1.48 2.05 5.26
CA PRO A 261 -0.11 1.98 4.76
C PRO A 261 0.02 0.87 3.70
N SER A 262 1.13 0.85 2.99
CA SER A 262 1.50 -0.27 2.13
C SER A 262 3.02 -0.41 2.01
N ALA A 263 3.46 -1.60 1.60
CA ALA A 263 4.86 -1.89 1.35
C ALA A 263 5.01 -2.71 0.06
N SER A 264 5.94 -2.34 -0.80
CA SER A 264 6.24 -3.04 -2.04
C SER A 264 7.67 -3.57 -2.00
N PHE A 265 7.88 -4.84 -2.35
CA PHE A 265 9.18 -5.49 -2.24
C PHE A 265 9.67 -6.03 -3.58
N SER A 266 10.98 -5.91 -3.81
CA SER A 266 11.67 -6.69 -4.83
C SER A 266 11.95 -8.11 -4.34
N ALA A 267 12.25 -9.02 -5.27
CA ALA A 267 12.71 -10.36 -4.94
C ALA A 267 13.96 -10.39 -4.02
N SER A 268 14.78 -9.34 -4.04
CA SER A 268 15.98 -9.21 -3.19
C SER A 268 15.67 -8.73 -1.76
N GLY A 269 14.44 -8.33 -1.47
CA GLY A 269 14.02 -7.78 -0.19
C GLY A 269 14.12 -6.25 -0.09
N PHE A 270 14.58 -5.55 -1.13
CA PHE A 270 14.52 -4.08 -1.18
C PHE A 270 13.05 -3.61 -1.14
N GLY A 271 12.75 -2.62 -0.29
CA GLY A 271 11.40 -2.17 0.01
C GLY A 271 11.12 -0.70 -0.35
N LEU A 272 9.91 -0.45 -0.85
CA LEU A 272 9.29 0.87 -0.98
C LEU A 272 8.04 0.92 -0.11
N TYR A 273 7.87 2.00 0.64
CA TYR A 273 6.80 2.15 1.63
C TYR A 273 6.00 3.42 1.34
N GLU A 274 4.68 3.28 1.26
CA GLU A 274 3.80 4.37 0.83
C GLU A 274 2.38 4.23 1.40
N PRO A 275 1.68 5.34 1.66
CA PRO A 275 0.25 5.30 1.92
C PRO A 275 -0.50 4.78 0.68
N SER A 276 -1.61 4.07 0.88
CA SER A 276 -2.43 3.55 -0.23
C SER A 276 -3.24 4.64 -0.94
N GLY A 277 -3.43 5.81 -0.31
CA GLY A 277 -4.19 6.93 -0.86
C GLY A 277 -3.41 7.77 -1.89
N GLY A 278 -4.15 8.54 -2.70
CA GLY A 278 -3.58 9.43 -3.73
C GLY A 278 -3.09 10.78 -3.18
N SER A 279 -2.82 11.72 -4.10
CA SER A 279 -2.25 13.03 -3.78
C SER A 279 -3.23 14.05 -3.19
N ALA A 280 -4.54 13.83 -3.29
CA ALA A 280 -5.59 14.67 -2.69
C ALA A 280 -5.30 16.20 -2.77
N PRO A 281 -5.03 16.75 -3.98
CA PRO A 281 -4.55 18.13 -4.15
C PRO A 281 -5.49 19.19 -3.57
N GLU A 282 -6.78 18.87 -3.45
CA GLU A 282 -7.82 19.74 -2.91
C GLU A 282 -7.69 20.01 -1.40
N ILE A 283 -7.01 19.15 -0.64
CA ILE A 283 -6.78 19.32 0.81
C ILE A 283 -5.32 19.61 1.18
N ALA A 284 -4.43 19.69 0.19
CA ALA A 284 -3.01 19.97 0.41
C ALA A 284 -2.78 21.31 1.11
N ASN A 285 -1.85 21.33 2.08
CA ASN A 285 -1.44 22.50 2.86
C ASN A 285 -2.55 23.12 3.72
N LYS A 286 -3.62 22.38 4.01
CA LYS A 286 -4.72 22.84 4.87
C LYS A 286 -4.58 22.39 6.33
N ASN A 287 -3.56 21.59 6.66
CA ASN A 287 -3.35 21.04 8.01
C ASN A 287 -4.55 20.21 8.51
N ILE A 288 -5.21 19.48 7.59
CA ILE A 288 -6.36 18.62 7.89
C ILE A 288 -6.17 17.17 7.44
N VAL A 289 -5.06 16.88 6.77
CA VAL A 289 -4.72 15.56 6.23
C VAL A 289 -4.38 14.60 7.38
N ASN A 290 -4.82 13.35 7.27
CA ASN A 290 -4.43 12.29 8.19
C ASN A 290 -3.00 11.79 7.91
N PRO A 291 -2.03 11.96 8.83
CA PRO A 291 -0.67 11.47 8.62
C PRO A 291 -0.50 9.97 8.94
N THR A 292 -1.54 9.30 9.46
CA THR A 292 -1.46 7.94 10.02
C THR A 292 -0.92 6.93 9.02
N ALA A 293 -1.44 6.89 7.79
CA ALA A 293 -0.99 5.95 6.76
C ALA A 293 0.51 6.12 6.43
N GLN A 294 1.01 7.35 6.34
CA GLN A 294 2.43 7.60 6.08
C GLN A 294 3.30 7.19 7.27
N ILE A 295 2.86 7.49 8.50
CA ILE A 295 3.56 7.09 9.73
C ILE A 295 3.58 5.56 9.88
N LEU A 296 2.48 4.87 9.58
CA LEU A 296 2.46 3.41 9.56
C LEU A 296 3.32 2.83 8.44
N SER A 297 3.44 3.51 7.30
CA SER A 297 4.38 3.12 6.23
C SER A 297 5.83 3.18 6.71
N LEU A 298 6.19 4.19 7.53
CA LEU A 298 7.47 4.20 8.24
C LEU A 298 7.61 3.00 9.19
N ALA A 299 6.58 2.65 9.96
CA ALA A 299 6.63 1.46 10.82
C ALA A 299 6.88 0.16 10.02
N LEU A 300 6.20 -0.01 8.88
CA LEU A 300 6.45 -1.13 7.96
C LEU A 300 7.90 -1.13 7.45
N MET A 301 8.47 0.04 7.15
CA MET A 301 9.88 0.16 6.72
C MET A 301 10.84 -0.28 7.81
N LEU A 302 10.67 0.24 9.03
CA LEU A 302 11.49 -0.14 10.19
C LEU A 302 11.42 -1.65 10.41
N ARG A 303 10.21 -2.22 10.32
CA ARG A 303 9.95 -3.65 10.50
C ARG A 303 10.63 -4.52 9.45
N TYR A 304 10.40 -4.23 8.16
CA TYR A 304 10.77 -5.14 7.09
C TYR A 304 12.14 -4.86 6.45
N SER A 305 12.55 -3.59 6.29
CA SER A 305 13.85 -3.25 5.69
C SER A 305 14.98 -3.18 6.72
N PHE A 306 14.68 -2.79 7.96
CA PHE A 306 15.71 -2.54 8.98
C PHE A 306 15.67 -3.50 10.16
N ASN A 307 14.70 -4.41 10.22
CA ASN A 307 14.52 -5.37 11.31
C ASN A 307 14.41 -4.70 12.70
N LEU A 308 13.85 -3.49 12.74
CA LEU A 308 13.64 -2.68 13.93
C LEU A 308 12.21 -2.89 14.46
N GLN A 309 11.93 -4.13 14.88
CA GLN A 309 10.60 -4.56 15.33
C GLN A 309 10.08 -3.73 16.51
N GLN A 310 10.95 -3.43 17.48
CA GLN A 310 10.58 -2.67 18.67
C GLN A 310 10.11 -1.26 18.30
N GLN A 311 10.84 -0.57 17.43
CA GLN A 311 10.53 0.79 17.00
C GLN A 311 9.27 0.84 16.11
N ALA A 312 9.09 -0.15 15.24
CA ALA A 312 7.85 -0.30 14.48
C ALA A 312 6.65 -0.46 15.43
N ASN A 313 6.76 -1.34 16.43
CA ASN A 313 5.71 -1.53 17.43
C ASN A 313 5.46 -0.25 18.27
N GLN A 314 6.51 0.51 18.61
CA GLN A 314 6.36 1.79 19.32
C GLN A 314 5.49 2.78 18.53
N ILE A 315 5.74 2.93 17.22
CA ILE A 315 4.93 3.78 16.34
C ILE A 315 3.47 3.30 16.32
N GLU A 316 3.25 2.00 16.11
CA GLU A 316 1.90 1.42 16.02
C GLU A 316 1.12 1.62 17.34
N GLN A 317 1.75 1.38 18.49
CA GLN A 317 1.16 1.60 19.80
C GLN A 317 0.90 3.08 20.08
N ALA A 318 1.80 3.97 19.67
CA ALA A 318 1.61 5.41 19.81
C ALA A 318 0.36 5.90 19.05
N ILE A 319 0.17 5.43 17.81
CA ILE A 319 -1.04 5.72 17.02
C ILE A 319 -2.29 5.18 17.72
N ILE A 320 -2.25 3.93 18.20
CA ILE A 320 -3.38 3.33 18.94
C ILE A 320 -3.75 4.21 20.14
N LYS A 321 -2.77 4.59 20.97
CA LYS A 321 -2.98 5.47 22.14
C LYS A 321 -3.51 6.85 21.74
N THR A 322 -3.02 7.45 20.65
CA THR A 322 -3.54 8.72 20.11
C THR A 322 -5.02 8.60 19.75
N LEU A 323 -5.40 7.51 19.07
CA LEU A 323 -6.77 7.27 18.68
C LEU A 323 -7.67 6.93 19.90
N GLU A 324 -7.19 6.16 20.87
CA GLU A 324 -7.91 5.88 22.11
C GLU A 324 -8.13 7.13 22.97
N ALA A 325 -7.20 8.09 22.93
CA ALA A 325 -7.32 9.39 23.60
C ALA A 325 -8.32 10.36 22.91
N GLY A 326 -8.94 9.94 21.81
CA GLY A 326 -10.00 10.65 21.10
C GLY A 326 -9.55 11.67 20.05
N TYR A 327 -8.25 11.75 19.74
CA TYR A 327 -7.75 12.70 18.73
C TYR A 327 -8.06 12.21 17.32
N ARG A 328 -8.63 13.07 16.47
CA ARG A 328 -9.05 12.72 15.09
C ARG A 328 -8.71 13.83 14.11
N THR A 329 -8.14 13.46 12.96
CA THR A 329 -8.11 14.34 11.77
C THR A 329 -9.47 14.37 11.08
N ALA A 330 -9.63 15.26 10.11
CA ALA A 330 -10.94 15.61 9.54
C ALA A 330 -11.68 14.42 8.90
N ASP A 331 -10.95 13.46 8.34
CA ASP A 331 -11.44 12.25 7.66
C ASP A 331 -12.01 11.18 8.61
N ILE A 332 -11.57 11.16 9.87
CA ILE A 332 -11.97 10.15 10.87
C ILE A 332 -12.70 10.75 12.08
N TYR A 333 -13.03 12.03 12.03
CA TYR A 333 -13.73 12.75 13.09
C TYR A 333 -15.21 12.36 13.16
N GLN A 334 -15.72 12.09 14.36
CA GLN A 334 -17.14 12.03 14.68
C GLN A 334 -17.49 12.98 15.83
N ASP A 335 -18.77 13.29 15.99
CA ASP A 335 -19.23 14.12 17.10
C ASP A 335 -18.87 13.49 18.46
N GLY A 336 -18.23 14.29 19.32
CA GLY A 336 -17.68 13.86 20.60
C GLY A 336 -16.18 13.56 20.59
N ASP A 337 -15.54 13.52 19.41
CA ASP A 337 -14.09 13.39 19.28
C ASP A 337 -13.36 14.74 19.45
N LYS A 338 -12.05 14.67 19.69
CA LYS A 338 -11.15 15.84 19.68
C LYS A 338 -10.63 16.05 18.26
N LYS A 339 -11.28 16.93 17.51
CA LYS A 339 -10.85 17.31 16.17
C LYS A 339 -9.52 18.06 16.23
N VAL A 340 -8.51 17.55 15.52
CA VAL A 340 -7.17 18.13 15.45
C VAL A 340 -6.68 18.22 14.01
N GLY A 341 -5.70 19.10 13.77
CA GLY A 341 -5.00 19.17 12.49
C GLY A 341 -3.91 18.12 12.35
N THR A 342 -3.30 18.06 11.17
CA THR A 342 -2.21 17.12 10.80
C THR A 342 -1.00 17.23 11.72
N VAL A 343 -0.58 18.45 12.05
CA VAL A 343 0.55 18.72 12.95
C VAL A 343 0.23 18.27 14.37
N GLU A 344 -0.91 18.70 14.91
CA GLU A 344 -1.30 18.38 16.29
C GLU A 344 -1.52 16.88 16.50
N PHE A 345 -2.14 16.19 15.54
CA PHE A 345 -2.25 14.73 15.58
C PHE A 345 -0.87 14.07 15.73
N THR A 346 0.10 14.55 14.94
CA THR A 346 1.48 14.06 15.00
C THR A 346 2.15 14.36 16.33
N ASP A 347 1.89 15.52 16.92
CA ASP A 347 2.39 15.88 18.26
C ASP A 347 1.89 14.88 19.31
N LYS A 348 0.64 14.43 19.19
CA LYS A 348 0.08 13.38 20.07
C LYS A 348 0.69 12.02 19.81
N VAL A 349 0.96 11.66 18.56
CA VAL A 349 1.69 10.41 18.25
C VAL A 349 3.07 10.45 18.89
N ILE A 350 3.83 11.53 18.72
CA ILE A 350 5.17 11.68 19.32
C ILE A 350 5.10 11.62 20.84
N PHE A 351 4.12 12.27 21.46
CA PHE A 351 3.90 12.21 22.91
C PHE A 351 3.69 10.78 23.43
N PHE A 352 3.07 9.90 22.63
CA PHE A 352 2.81 8.50 23.03
C PHE A 352 3.87 7.49 22.57
N LEU A 353 4.99 7.95 21.96
CA LEU A 353 6.13 7.08 21.59
C LEU A 353 6.91 6.55 22.81
N GLU A 354 6.82 7.25 23.94
CA GLU A 354 7.50 6.91 25.20
C GLU A 354 6.96 5.63 25.89
#